data_AF-A0A9X1VJT3-F1
#
_entry.id   AF-A0A9X1VJT3-F1
#
_cell.length_a   1.000
_cell.length_b   1.000
_cell.length_c   1.000
_cell.angle_alpha   90.00
_cell.angle_beta   90.00
_cell.angle_gamma   90.00
#
_symmetry.space_group_name_H-M   'P 1'
#
loop_
_entity.id
_entity.type
_entity.pdbx_description
1 polymer ?
#
loop_
_entity_poly.entity_id
_entity_poly.type
_entity_poly.pdbx_seq_one_letter_code
_entity_poly.pdbx_strand_id
1 'polypeptide(L)'
;MKISTLKLSALLAFLLSATMSMAQTTNYTSIGIIGTATPGAWTTETGMTRTVAGGHDWAYTMTLTAGEAKFRANNDWTVSWGANTFPTGTGSTQNGPNIPVTAGRYLIKFNDQTGVYSFTVAAAAKSSNDAILKMALAPNPASGSLRVAYELPAASNAVIEVQNLLGQRVQALAPVFQAAGAREQQLSLAGVAPGIYLVQLKTADLTQTTRLVVE
;
A
#
# COMPACT_ATOMS: atom_id res chain seq x y z
N MET A 1 76.38 -29.32 17.06
CA MET A 1 75.66 -29.64 15.80
C MET A 1 74.50 -30.57 16.10
N LYS A 2 73.28 -30.03 16.13
CA LYS A 2 72.00 -30.78 16.06
C LYS A 2 70.99 -29.79 15.47
N ILE A 3 70.72 -29.96 14.18
CA ILE A 3 69.72 -29.20 13.43
C ILE A 3 68.38 -29.88 13.72
N SER A 4 67.41 -29.12 14.22
CA SER A 4 66.05 -29.58 14.50
C SER A 4 65.07 -28.74 13.68
N THR A 5 64.23 -29.45 12.95
CA THR A 5 63.35 -29.04 11.85
C THR A 5 62.28 -28.00 12.20
N LEU A 6 62.07 -27.04 11.28
CA LEU A 6 60.91 -26.13 11.26
C LEU A 6 59.59 -26.91 11.19
N LYS A 7 58.59 -26.49 11.97
CA LYS A 7 57.18 -26.72 11.65
C LYS A 7 56.50 -25.37 11.40
N LEU A 8 56.16 -25.14 10.14
CA LEU A 8 55.30 -24.05 9.68
C LEU A 8 53.86 -24.56 9.67
N SER A 9 52.97 -24.00 10.48
CA SER A 9 51.51 -24.12 10.31
C SER A 9 50.84 -22.96 11.05
N ALA A 10 50.30 -22.02 10.28
CA ALA A 10 49.50 -20.91 10.75
C ALA A 10 48.08 -21.38 11.13
N LEU A 11 47.49 -20.79 12.16
CA LEU A 11 46.04 -20.64 12.22
C LEU A 11 45.70 -19.33 12.93
N LEU A 12 45.26 -18.37 12.12
CA LEU A 12 44.69 -17.09 12.55
C LEU A 12 43.28 -17.37 13.09
N ALA A 13 43.10 -17.33 14.41
CA ALA A 13 41.78 -17.45 15.01
C ALA A 13 41.03 -16.11 14.86
N PHE A 14 40.19 -16.01 13.84
CA PHE A 14 39.19 -14.95 13.72
C PHE A 14 38.09 -15.23 14.75
N LEU A 15 38.05 -14.50 15.87
CA LEU A 15 36.89 -14.53 16.76
C LEU A 15 35.76 -13.77 16.06
N LEU A 16 34.90 -14.51 15.35
CA LEU A 16 33.57 -14.01 14.99
C LEU A 16 32.69 -14.16 16.23
N SER A 17 32.55 -13.10 17.03
CA SER A 17 31.53 -13.04 18.08
C SER A 17 30.16 -12.92 17.42
N ALA A 18 29.67 -14.01 16.84
CA ALA A 18 28.25 -14.17 16.57
C ALA A 18 27.59 -14.40 17.93
N THR A 19 27.01 -13.34 18.50
CA THR A 19 26.02 -13.52 19.56
C THR A 19 24.84 -14.27 18.93
N MET A 20 24.76 -15.58 19.15
CA MET A 20 23.48 -16.27 19.02
C MET A 20 22.55 -15.63 20.05
N SER A 21 21.71 -14.71 19.58
CA SER A 21 20.59 -14.23 20.38
C SER A 21 19.77 -15.45 20.80
N MET A 22 19.46 -15.54 22.09
CA MET A 22 18.51 -16.51 22.61
C MET A 22 17.26 -16.43 21.74
N ALA A 23 16.82 -17.56 21.17
CA ALA A 23 15.58 -17.62 20.42
C ALA A 23 14.46 -17.16 21.34
N GLN A 24 13.98 -15.94 21.11
CA GLN A 24 12.88 -15.38 21.87
C GLN A 24 11.63 -16.18 21.47
N THR A 25 11.20 -17.11 22.32
CA THR A 25 9.95 -17.88 22.19
C THR A 25 8.69 -17.03 22.43
N THR A 26 8.76 -15.74 22.13
CA THR A 26 7.62 -14.83 22.21
C THR A 26 6.88 -14.88 20.88
N ASN A 27 5.67 -15.44 20.92
CA ASN A 27 4.75 -15.34 19.80
C ASN A 27 3.89 -14.08 19.99
N TYR A 28 4.06 -13.09 19.13
CA TYR A 28 3.18 -11.92 19.09
C TYR A 28 1.88 -12.26 18.38
N THR A 29 0.74 -11.73 18.82
CA THR A 29 -0.55 -12.01 18.16
C THR A 29 -0.80 -11.06 16.98
N SER A 30 -0.25 -9.85 17.05
CA SER A 30 -0.22 -8.91 15.93
C SER A 30 1.12 -8.16 15.86
N ILE A 31 1.46 -7.73 14.65
CA ILE A 31 2.49 -6.73 14.38
C ILE A 31 1.88 -5.64 13.52
N GLY A 32 2.20 -4.38 13.81
CA GLY A 32 1.81 -3.23 13.01
C GLY A 32 3.01 -2.36 12.64
N ILE A 33 2.89 -1.67 11.50
CA ILE A 33 3.75 -0.53 11.16
C ILE A 33 3.06 0.78 11.53
N ILE A 34 3.78 1.72 12.14
CA ILE A 34 3.25 2.97 12.66
C ILE A 34 4.27 4.12 12.51
N GLY A 35 3.81 5.35 12.30
CA GLY A 35 4.65 6.55 12.26
C GLY A 35 4.13 7.56 11.24
N THR A 36 4.73 8.76 11.17
CA THR A 36 4.27 9.85 10.29
C THR A 36 4.26 9.49 8.79
N ALA A 37 4.97 8.43 8.40
CA ALA A 37 4.92 7.87 7.05
C ALA A 37 3.65 7.03 6.76
N THR A 38 2.87 6.65 7.78
CA THR A 38 1.68 5.81 7.68
C THR A 38 0.38 6.62 7.88
N PRO A 39 -0.80 6.15 7.41
CA PRO A 39 -2.05 6.91 7.46
C PRO A 39 -2.50 7.36 8.86
N GLY A 40 -2.16 6.57 9.88
CA GLY A 40 -2.52 6.84 11.27
C GLY A 40 -1.44 7.52 12.10
N ALA A 41 -0.36 8.01 11.47
CA ALA A 41 0.77 8.66 12.15
C ALA A 41 1.24 7.84 13.38
N TRP A 42 1.46 8.50 14.52
CA TRP A 42 1.77 7.85 15.79
C TRP A 42 0.53 7.48 16.63
N THR A 43 -0.69 7.66 16.10
CA THR A 43 -1.94 7.38 16.83
C THR A 43 -2.51 6.00 16.54
N THR A 44 -2.42 5.54 15.28
CA THR A 44 -3.04 4.29 14.84
C THR A 44 -2.10 3.51 13.93
N GLU A 45 -1.81 2.26 14.28
CA GLU A 45 -0.95 1.40 13.45
C GLU A 45 -1.69 0.84 12.24
N THR A 46 -0.93 0.50 11.21
CA THR A 46 -1.38 -0.34 10.12
C THR A 46 -0.96 -1.78 10.42
N GLY A 47 -1.93 -2.65 10.71
CA GLY A 47 -1.68 -4.06 10.98
C GLY A 47 -1.05 -4.78 9.78
N MET A 48 -0.03 -5.59 10.05
CA MET A 48 0.63 -6.43 9.05
C MET A 48 0.06 -7.86 9.07
N THR A 49 0.18 -8.56 7.95
CA THR A 49 -0.29 -9.95 7.81
C THR A 49 0.87 -10.92 8.00
N ARG A 50 0.70 -11.90 8.89
CA ARG A 50 1.66 -12.99 9.02
C ARG A 50 1.67 -13.84 7.76
N THR A 51 2.85 -14.14 7.21
CA THR A 51 2.98 -14.85 5.92
C THR A 51 2.73 -16.35 6.04
N VAL A 52 3.04 -16.93 7.21
CA VAL A 52 2.83 -18.35 7.53
C VAL A 52 2.26 -18.47 8.93
N ALA A 53 1.20 -19.26 9.13
CA ALA A 53 0.61 -19.48 10.45
C ALA A 53 1.66 -19.99 11.45
N GLY A 54 1.79 -19.33 12.60
CA GLY A 54 2.81 -19.65 13.62
C GLY A 54 4.25 -19.23 13.26
N GLY A 55 4.48 -18.63 12.09
CA GLY A 55 5.78 -18.08 11.68
C GLY A 55 6.04 -16.67 12.22
N HIS A 56 7.25 -16.17 11.99
CA HIS A 56 7.73 -14.88 12.50
C HIS A 56 7.80 -13.77 11.44
N ASP A 57 7.44 -14.10 10.20
CA ASP A 57 7.47 -13.18 9.06
C ASP A 57 6.12 -12.50 8.85
N TRP A 58 6.16 -11.18 8.74
CA TRP A 58 5.03 -10.29 8.56
C TRP A 58 5.20 -9.48 7.29
N ALA A 59 4.12 -9.30 6.54
CA ALA A 59 4.13 -8.54 5.30
C ALA A 59 2.90 -7.63 5.16
N TYR A 60 3.09 -6.48 4.52
CA TYR A 60 2.00 -5.61 4.10
C TYR A 60 2.43 -4.78 2.89
N THR A 61 1.51 -4.55 1.94
CA THR A 61 1.79 -3.69 0.79
C THR A 61 0.99 -2.40 0.92
N MET A 62 1.68 -1.26 1.02
CA MET A 62 1.02 0.04 1.15
C MET A 62 1.79 1.19 0.51
N THR A 63 1.10 2.31 0.33
CA THR A 63 1.71 3.59 -0.02
C THR A 63 2.08 4.32 1.26
N LEU A 64 3.33 4.75 1.38
CA LEU A 64 3.88 5.54 2.47
C LEU A 64 4.19 6.96 1.99
N THR A 65 4.04 7.93 2.88
CA THR A 65 4.54 9.30 2.70
C THR A 65 5.98 9.41 3.19
N ALA A 66 6.66 10.52 2.87
CA ALA A 66 7.95 10.81 3.47
C ALA A 66 7.74 11.12 4.97
N GLY A 67 8.54 10.50 5.84
CA GLY A 67 8.36 10.63 7.28
C GLY A 67 9.11 9.56 8.05
N GLU A 68 8.54 9.16 9.17
CA GLU A 68 9.14 8.20 10.10
C GLU A 68 8.24 6.98 10.30
N ALA A 69 8.84 5.83 10.61
CA ALA A 69 8.12 4.60 10.93
C ALA A 69 8.80 3.77 12.02
N LYS A 70 8.01 2.89 12.66
CA LYS A 70 8.42 1.82 13.56
C LYS A 70 7.51 0.60 13.34
N PHE A 71 8.00 -0.56 13.76
CA PHE A 71 7.17 -1.74 13.96
C PHE A 71 6.85 -1.87 15.44
N ARG A 72 5.66 -2.34 15.79
CA ARG A 72 5.32 -2.66 17.19
C ARG A 72 4.40 -3.87 17.28
N ALA A 73 4.45 -4.53 18.42
CA ALA A 73 3.63 -5.71 18.69
C ALA A 73 2.36 -5.35 19.43
N ASN A 74 1.30 -6.10 19.17
CA ASN A 74 0.06 -6.11 19.96
C ASN A 74 -0.58 -4.72 20.14
N ASN A 75 -0.37 -3.80 19.19
CA ASN A 75 -0.83 -2.41 19.26
C ASN A 75 -0.36 -1.66 20.54
N ASP A 76 0.79 -2.03 21.08
CA ASP A 76 1.34 -1.52 22.34
C ASP A 76 2.81 -1.10 22.18
N TRP A 77 3.29 -0.17 23.01
CA TRP A 77 4.66 0.36 22.94
C TRP A 77 5.69 -0.47 23.71
N THR A 78 5.25 -1.43 24.54
CA THR A 78 6.11 -2.31 25.34
C THR A 78 7.15 -3.01 24.47
N VAL A 79 6.76 -3.44 23.27
CA VAL A 79 7.68 -4.02 22.29
C VAL A 79 7.52 -3.29 20.98
N SER A 80 8.56 -2.53 20.63
CA SER A 80 8.69 -1.86 19.34
C SER A 80 10.10 -1.99 18.80
N TRP A 81 10.19 -1.97 17.47
CA TRP A 81 11.42 -2.06 16.71
C TRP A 81 11.55 -0.85 15.80
N GLY A 82 12.74 -0.27 15.79
CA GLY A 82 13.10 0.82 14.90
C GLY A 82 14.60 0.82 14.63
N ALA A 83 15.01 1.55 13.59
CA ALA A 83 16.39 1.68 13.15
C ALA A 83 16.54 2.97 12.35
N ASN A 84 17.74 3.51 12.25
CA ASN A 84 18.01 4.75 11.50
C ASN A 84 18.31 4.51 10.00
N THR A 85 17.93 3.35 9.47
CA THR A 85 18.29 2.91 8.11
C THR A 85 17.05 2.58 7.28
N PHE A 86 17.15 2.83 5.97
CA PHE A 86 16.11 2.56 4.98
C PHE A 86 16.78 2.30 3.63
N PRO A 87 16.26 1.42 2.75
CA PRO A 87 15.00 0.67 2.85
C PRO A 87 15.12 -0.69 3.56
N THR A 88 16.30 -1.07 4.03
CA THR A 88 16.52 -2.33 4.76
C THR A 88 17.28 -2.05 6.03
N GLY A 89 17.15 -2.96 6.99
CA GLY A 89 17.86 -2.86 8.25
C GLY A 89 17.40 -3.91 9.25
N THR A 90 17.91 -3.77 10.47
CA THR A 90 17.53 -4.60 11.61
C THR A 90 17.07 -3.68 12.73
N GLY A 91 15.78 -3.76 13.06
CA GLY A 91 15.19 -2.96 14.12
C GLY A 91 15.69 -3.41 15.49
N SER A 92 16.16 -2.45 16.28
CA SER A 92 16.54 -2.70 17.68
C SER A 92 15.31 -2.54 18.57
N THR A 93 15.12 -3.48 19.51
CA THR A 93 14.17 -3.31 20.62
C THR A 93 14.73 -2.33 21.64
N GLN A 94 13.92 -1.89 22.63
CA GLN A 94 14.27 -0.89 23.66
C GLN A 94 14.33 0.56 23.15
N ASN A 95 13.23 1.06 22.58
CA ASN A 95 13.16 2.45 22.09
C ASN A 95 14.21 2.77 21.01
N GLY A 96 14.49 1.80 20.12
CA GLY A 96 15.32 2.04 18.94
C GLY A 96 14.85 3.27 18.15
N PRO A 97 15.74 3.93 17.37
CA PRO A 97 15.41 5.15 16.64
C PRO A 97 14.29 4.91 15.61
N ASN A 98 13.66 5.98 15.14
CA ASN A 98 12.64 5.88 14.09
C ASN A 98 13.29 5.61 12.72
N ILE A 99 12.60 4.83 11.88
CA ILE A 99 13.00 4.52 10.50
C ILE A 99 12.67 5.71 9.60
N PRO A 100 13.65 6.36 8.94
CA PRO A 100 13.38 7.42 7.99
C PRO A 100 12.86 6.83 6.69
N VAL A 101 11.60 7.10 6.35
CA VAL A 101 10.91 6.57 5.16
C VAL A 101 10.86 7.62 4.06
N THR A 102 11.25 7.22 2.85
CA THR A 102 10.98 8.01 1.63
C THR A 102 9.58 7.67 1.10
N ALA A 103 8.87 8.65 0.52
CA ALA A 103 7.56 8.42 -0.07
C ALA A 103 7.60 7.38 -1.20
N GLY A 104 6.63 6.47 -1.23
CA GLY A 104 6.56 5.43 -2.25
C GLY A 104 5.59 4.32 -1.89
N ARG A 105 5.34 3.42 -2.84
CA ARG A 105 4.57 2.19 -2.61
C ARG A 105 5.52 1.04 -2.38
N TYR A 106 5.37 0.35 -1.26
CA TYR A 106 6.30 -0.70 -0.83
C TYR A 106 5.57 -1.99 -0.47
N LEU A 107 6.20 -3.12 -0.80
CA LEU A 107 6.03 -4.37 -0.07
C LEU A 107 6.95 -4.30 1.14
N ILE A 108 6.34 -4.21 2.30
CA ILE A 108 7.02 -4.11 3.59
C ILE A 108 7.08 -5.52 4.16
N LYS A 109 8.28 -5.99 4.53
CA LYS A 109 8.47 -7.24 5.25
C LYS A 109 9.20 -6.97 6.57
N PHE A 110 8.81 -7.68 7.62
CA PHE A 110 9.43 -7.61 8.93
C PHE A 110 9.42 -8.98 9.58
N ASN A 111 10.53 -9.35 10.24
CA ASN A 111 10.63 -10.56 11.04
C ASN A 111 10.74 -10.18 12.53
N ASP A 112 9.75 -10.56 13.33
CA ASP A 112 9.65 -10.13 14.73
C ASP A 112 10.65 -10.82 15.68
N GLN A 113 11.22 -11.96 15.28
CA GLN A 113 12.24 -12.67 16.05
C GLN A 113 13.64 -12.09 15.83
N THR A 114 13.95 -11.66 14.61
CA THR A 114 15.28 -11.16 14.21
C THR A 114 15.36 -9.64 14.11
N GLY A 115 14.21 -8.95 14.04
CA GLY A 115 14.12 -7.51 13.78
C GLY A 115 14.41 -7.11 12.34
N VAL A 116 14.74 -8.05 11.44
CA VAL A 116 15.10 -7.74 10.05
C VAL A 116 13.88 -7.22 9.29
N TYR A 117 14.04 -6.13 8.54
CA TYR A 117 12.99 -5.56 7.68
C TYR A 117 13.49 -5.19 6.29
N SER A 118 12.54 -5.07 5.37
CA SER A 118 12.76 -4.50 4.04
C SER A 118 11.54 -3.74 3.53
N PHE A 119 11.80 -2.64 2.83
CA PHE A 119 10.84 -1.85 2.05
C PHE A 119 11.18 -2.01 0.58
N THR A 120 10.70 -3.08 -0.04
CA THR A 120 10.92 -3.30 -1.47
C THR A 120 9.90 -2.47 -2.25
N VAL A 121 10.33 -1.67 -3.22
CA VAL A 121 9.41 -0.94 -4.11
C VAL A 121 8.42 -1.95 -4.67
N ALA A 122 7.15 -1.79 -4.32
CA ALA A 122 6.09 -2.54 -4.95
C ALA A 122 5.77 -1.85 -6.26
N ALA A 123 5.53 -2.64 -7.31
CA ALA A 123 4.87 -2.11 -8.47
C ALA A 123 3.60 -1.37 -8.01
N ALA A 124 3.22 -0.32 -8.75
CA ALA A 124 1.85 0.17 -8.68
C ALA A 124 0.92 -1.06 -8.69
N ALA A 125 -0.13 -1.06 -7.86
CA ALA A 125 -1.15 -2.10 -7.96
C ALA A 125 -1.45 -2.26 -9.44
N LYS A 126 -1.24 -3.46 -10.01
CA LYS A 126 -1.23 -3.62 -11.46
C LYS A 126 -2.49 -2.97 -12.03
N SER A 127 -2.34 -1.78 -12.62
CA SER A 127 -3.15 -1.39 -13.74
C SER A 127 -2.72 -2.39 -14.80
N SER A 128 -3.42 -3.53 -14.87
CA SER A 128 -3.17 -4.46 -15.95
C SER A 128 -3.29 -3.63 -17.23
N ASN A 129 -2.30 -3.67 -18.11
CA ASN A 129 -2.37 -2.94 -19.39
C ASN A 129 -3.61 -3.36 -20.23
N ASP A 130 -4.33 -4.40 -19.81
CA ASP A 130 -5.63 -4.86 -20.34
C ASP A 130 -6.84 -4.54 -19.44
N ALA A 131 -6.68 -3.76 -18.37
CA ALA A 131 -7.80 -3.35 -17.52
C ALA A 131 -8.67 -2.36 -18.29
N ILE A 132 -9.82 -2.83 -18.75
CA ILE A 132 -10.85 -1.98 -19.33
C ILE A 132 -11.82 -1.58 -18.21
N LEU A 133 -12.04 -0.27 -18.05
CA LEU A 133 -13.13 0.22 -17.24
C LEU A 133 -14.46 -0.10 -17.95
N LYS A 134 -15.33 -0.85 -17.27
CA LYS A 134 -16.70 -1.06 -17.75
C LYS A 134 -17.60 0.00 -17.15
N MET A 135 -18.48 0.58 -17.98
CA MET A 135 -19.49 1.53 -17.52
C MET A 135 -20.80 1.31 -18.28
N ALA A 136 -21.92 1.33 -17.55
CA ALA A 136 -23.27 1.28 -18.07
C ALA A 136 -24.12 2.39 -17.44
N LEU A 137 -25.00 2.98 -18.25
CA LEU A 137 -25.88 4.08 -17.88
C LEU A 137 -27.33 3.60 -18.00
N ALA A 138 -28.11 3.70 -16.92
CA ALA A 138 -29.50 3.28 -16.93
C ALA A 138 -30.39 4.20 -16.07
N PRO A 139 -31.55 4.68 -16.57
CA PRO A 139 -32.02 4.52 -17.95
C PRO A 139 -31.21 5.36 -18.94
N ASN A 140 -31.27 5.01 -20.22
CA ASN A 140 -30.74 5.80 -21.33
C ASN A 140 -31.67 5.58 -22.55
N PRO A 141 -32.52 6.54 -22.93
CA PRO A 141 -32.57 7.94 -22.49
C PRO A 141 -32.93 8.16 -21.00
N ALA A 142 -32.50 9.29 -20.42
CA ALA A 142 -32.69 9.63 -19.00
C ALA A 142 -33.43 10.96 -18.80
N SER A 143 -34.41 11.00 -17.89
CA SER A 143 -35.30 12.15 -17.66
C SER A 143 -35.20 12.75 -16.25
N GLY A 144 -33.96 12.90 -15.75
CA GLY A 144 -33.67 13.65 -14.52
C GLY A 144 -32.64 13.01 -13.60
N SER A 145 -32.52 11.68 -13.57
CA SER A 145 -31.38 11.00 -12.96
C SER A 145 -31.11 9.67 -13.66
N LEU A 146 -29.89 9.17 -13.50
CA LEU A 146 -29.51 7.84 -13.94
C LEU A 146 -28.64 7.14 -12.93
N ARG A 147 -28.61 5.82 -13.03
CA ARG A 147 -27.62 4.94 -12.42
C ARG A 147 -26.41 4.85 -13.33
N VAL A 148 -25.24 5.09 -12.77
CA VAL A 148 -23.94 4.83 -13.37
C VAL A 148 -23.39 3.58 -12.70
N ALA A 149 -23.44 2.45 -13.41
CA ALA A 149 -22.85 1.20 -12.96
C ALA A 149 -21.47 1.03 -13.60
N TYR A 150 -20.45 0.69 -12.81
CA TYR A 150 -19.08 0.55 -13.30
C TYR A 150 -18.28 -0.51 -12.54
N GLU A 151 -17.19 -0.98 -13.14
CA GLU A 151 -16.28 -1.95 -12.52
C GLU A 151 -14.87 -1.36 -12.42
N LEU A 152 -14.35 -1.30 -11.19
CA LEU A 152 -12.99 -0.87 -10.94
C LEU A 152 -12.04 -2.08 -10.93
N PRO A 153 -11.02 -2.12 -11.80
CA PRO A 153 -10.06 -3.23 -11.85
C PRO A 153 -9.17 -3.28 -10.61
N ALA A 154 -8.95 -2.13 -9.97
CA ALA A 154 -8.16 -1.97 -8.75
C ALA A 154 -8.75 -0.86 -7.87
N ALA A 155 -8.42 -0.87 -6.58
CA ALA A 155 -8.84 0.18 -5.67
C ALA A 155 -8.28 1.55 -6.12
N SER A 156 -9.16 2.52 -6.38
CA SER A 156 -8.80 3.78 -7.02
C SER A 156 -9.81 4.90 -6.72
N ASN A 157 -9.42 6.15 -6.98
CA ASN A 157 -10.34 7.28 -7.02
C ASN A 157 -11.12 7.24 -8.34
N ALA A 158 -12.44 7.07 -8.25
CA ALA A 158 -13.34 7.15 -9.39
C ALA A 158 -13.88 8.57 -9.53
N VAL A 159 -13.74 9.15 -10.72
CA VAL A 159 -14.30 10.47 -11.07
C VAL A 159 -15.27 10.28 -12.21
N ILE A 160 -16.52 10.73 -12.02
CA ILE A 160 -17.58 10.65 -13.03
C ILE A 160 -17.99 12.07 -13.42
N GLU A 161 -17.90 12.37 -14.71
CA GLU A 161 -18.24 13.68 -15.27
C GLU A 161 -19.15 13.51 -16.48
N VAL A 162 -20.10 14.44 -16.64
CA VAL A 162 -20.95 14.58 -17.82
C VAL A 162 -20.48 15.81 -18.59
N GLN A 163 -20.26 15.66 -19.89
CA GLN A 163 -19.82 16.72 -20.79
C GLN A 163 -20.74 16.82 -22.00
N ASN A 164 -20.92 18.03 -22.51
CA ASN A 164 -21.53 18.21 -23.83
C ASN A 164 -20.53 17.87 -24.95
N LEU A 165 -20.97 17.92 -26.20
CA LEU A 165 -20.13 17.61 -27.36
C LEU A 165 -18.99 18.62 -27.60
N LEU A 166 -19.02 19.78 -26.94
CA LEU A 166 -17.95 20.77 -26.95
C LEU A 166 -16.92 20.53 -25.83
N GLY A 167 -17.08 19.46 -25.03
CA GLY A 167 -16.20 19.12 -23.90
C GLY A 167 -16.46 19.94 -22.64
N GLN A 168 -17.49 20.79 -22.62
CA GLN A 168 -17.83 21.54 -21.41
C GLN A 168 -18.46 20.60 -20.39
N ARG A 169 -17.94 20.60 -19.16
CA ARG A 169 -18.49 19.82 -18.05
C ARG A 169 -19.82 20.42 -17.60
N VAL A 170 -20.90 19.65 -17.74
CA VAL A 170 -22.26 20.07 -17.36
C VAL A 170 -22.70 19.49 -16.01
N GLN A 171 -22.14 18.36 -15.60
CA GLN A 171 -22.41 17.74 -14.30
C GLN A 171 -21.23 16.86 -13.87
N ALA A 172 -21.05 16.63 -12.56
CA ALA A 172 -20.06 15.68 -12.05
C ALA A 172 -20.48 15.13 -10.68
N LEU A 173 -19.98 13.93 -10.36
CA LEU A 173 -19.98 13.41 -8.99
C LEU A 173 -18.68 13.78 -8.29
N ALA A 174 -18.75 13.95 -6.96
CA ALA A 174 -17.54 14.12 -6.16
C ALA A 174 -16.62 12.90 -6.34
N PRO A 175 -15.29 13.08 -6.45
CA PRO A 175 -14.34 11.98 -6.47
C PRO A 175 -14.47 11.13 -5.21
N VAL A 176 -14.55 9.81 -5.35
CA VAL A 176 -14.61 8.88 -4.22
C VAL A 176 -13.57 7.77 -4.40
N PHE A 177 -12.78 7.52 -3.37
CA PHE A 177 -11.90 6.36 -3.31
C PHE A 177 -12.73 5.10 -3.04
N GLN A 178 -12.56 4.08 -3.88
CA GLN A 178 -13.32 2.84 -3.78
C GLN A 178 -12.41 1.63 -4.00
N ALA A 179 -12.71 0.52 -3.33
CA ALA A 179 -12.04 -0.75 -3.59
C ALA A 179 -12.35 -1.28 -5.01
N ALA A 180 -11.60 -2.28 -5.48
CA ALA A 180 -11.88 -2.96 -6.75
C ALA A 180 -13.25 -3.66 -6.77
N GLY A 181 -13.80 -3.89 -7.96
CA GLY A 181 -15.06 -4.58 -8.20
C GLY A 181 -16.19 -3.69 -8.72
N ALA A 182 -17.40 -4.25 -8.81
CA ALA A 182 -18.59 -3.59 -9.31
C ALA A 182 -19.13 -2.53 -8.34
N ARG A 183 -19.55 -1.38 -8.89
CA ARG A 183 -19.98 -0.18 -8.18
C ARG A 183 -21.15 0.45 -8.89
N GLU A 184 -21.98 1.15 -8.12
CA GLU A 184 -23.11 1.91 -8.66
C GLU A 184 -23.21 3.24 -7.95
N GLN A 185 -23.51 4.30 -8.71
CA GLN A 185 -23.81 5.62 -8.18
C GLN A 185 -24.99 6.23 -8.91
N GLN A 186 -25.80 7.01 -8.18
CA GLN A 186 -26.87 7.79 -8.78
C GLN A 186 -26.34 9.17 -9.18
N LEU A 187 -26.58 9.55 -10.42
CA LEU A 187 -26.20 10.83 -11.00
C LEU A 187 -27.48 11.63 -11.26
N SER A 188 -27.62 12.76 -10.58
CA SER A 188 -28.68 13.74 -10.87
C SER A 188 -28.33 14.54 -12.12
N LEU A 189 -29.31 14.74 -13.00
CA LEU A 189 -29.24 15.57 -14.20
C LEU A 189 -30.04 16.88 -14.04
N ALA A 190 -30.33 17.29 -12.80
CA ALA A 190 -31.03 18.54 -12.54
C ALA A 190 -30.27 19.72 -13.20
N GLY A 191 -30.98 20.50 -14.02
CA GLY A 191 -30.41 21.64 -14.75
C GLY A 191 -29.65 21.27 -16.04
N VAL A 192 -29.56 19.99 -16.40
CA VAL A 192 -29.01 19.55 -17.69
C VAL A 192 -30.12 19.60 -18.74
N ALA A 193 -29.92 20.33 -19.83
CA ALA A 193 -30.90 20.45 -20.91
C ALA A 193 -31.04 19.13 -21.70
N PRO A 194 -32.18 18.86 -22.34
CA PRO A 194 -32.34 17.70 -23.23
C PRO A 194 -31.31 17.73 -24.36
N GLY A 195 -30.74 16.56 -24.69
CA GLY A 195 -29.69 16.46 -25.71
C GLY A 195 -28.76 15.25 -25.55
N ILE A 196 -27.68 15.25 -26.34
CA ILE A 196 -26.66 14.19 -26.33
C ILE A 196 -25.44 14.66 -25.55
N TYR A 197 -24.98 13.81 -24.64
CA TYR A 197 -23.84 14.05 -23.76
C TYR A 197 -22.88 12.86 -23.75
N LEU A 198 -21.68 13.09 -23.23
CA LEU A 198 -20.69 12.07 -22.93
C LEU A 198 -20.53 11.97 -21.41
N VAL A 199 -20.66 10.78 -20.87
CA VAL A 199 -20.28 10.48 -19.48
C VAL A 199 -18.91 9.86 -19.50
N GLN A 200 -17.98 10.41 -18.73
CA GLN A 200 -16.62 9.91 -18.55
C GLN A 200 -16.46 9.36 -17.14
N LEU A 201 -16.00 8.11 -17.02
CA LEU A 201 -15.46 7.53 -15.80
C LEU A 201 -13.94 7.54 -15.91
N LYS A 202 -13.27 8.21 -14.98
CA LYS A 202 -11.82 8.32 -14.93
C LYS A 202 -11.28 7.72 -13.64
N THR A 203 -10.20 6.98 -13.76
CA THR A 203 -9.27 6.67 -12.67
C THR A 203 -7.91 7.32 -12.99
N ALA A 204 -6.87 7.02 -12.21
CA ALA A 204 -5.53 7.57 -12.48
C ALA A 204 -5.00 7.21 -13.87
N ASP A 205 -5.26 5.98 -14.32
CA ASP A 205 -4.62 5.42 -15.53
C ASP A 205 -5.63 5.12 -16.65
N LEU A 206 -6.93 5.10 -16.35
CA LEU A 206 -7.97 4.63 -17.27
C LEU A 206 -9.08 5.67 -17.42
N THR A 207 -9.63 5.76 -18.63
CA THR A 207 -10.83 6.55 -18.91
C THR A 207 -11.78 5.73 -19.77
N GLN A 208 -13.04 5.63 -19.34
CA GLN A 208 -14.13 5.07 -20.13
C GLN A 208 -15.14 6.17 -20.45
N THR A 209 -15.59 6.23 -21.70
CA THR A 209 -16.61 7.19 -22.15
C THR A 209 -17.84 6.47 -22.66
N THR A 210 -19.03 6.92 -22.28
CA THR A 210 -20.31 6.38 -22.76
C THR A 210 -21.25 7.52 -23.15
N ARG A 211 -21.97 7.36 -24.25
CA ARG A 211 -22.99 8.32 -24.70
C ARG A 211 -24.22 8.27 -23.78
N LEU A 212 -24.69 9.44 -23.37
CA LEU A 212 -25.94 9.63 -22.64
C LEU A 212 -26.91 10.47 -23.48
N VAL A 213 -28.17 10.05 -23.54
CA VAL A 213 -29.27 10.85 -24.08
C VAL A 213 -30.10 11.36 -22.90
N VAL A 214 -30.33 12.66 -22.84
CA VAL A 214 -31.16 13.32 -21.82
C VAL A 214 -32.45 13.81 -22.48
N GLU A 215 -33.58 13.52 -21.85
CA GLU A 215 -34.95 13.92 -22.28
C GLU A 215 -35.60 14.87 -21.28
#